data_AF-A0A2V6R293-F1
#
_entry.id   AF-A0A2V6R293-F1
#
_cell.length_a   1.000
_cell.length_b   1.000
_cell.length_c   1.000
_cell.angle_alpha   90.00
_cell.angle_beta   90.00
_cell.angle_gamma   90.00
#
_symmetry.space_group_name_H-M   'P 1'
#
loop_
_entity.id
_entity.type
_entity.pdbx_description
1 polymer ?
#
loop_
_entity_poly.entity_id
_entity_poly.type
_entity_poly.pdbx_seq_one_letter_code
_entity_poly.pdbx_strand_id
1 'polypeptide(L)' 'MKAGGKVLRLTPDLALARAARTFLTEAAVRCPKCDSTFIKREPAFIHCRHCGKLARIANVPLEVQELYELRSGLRIAS' A
#
# COMPACT_ATOMS: atom_id res chain seq x y z
N MET A 1 -10.28 -16.96 -19.46
CA MET A 1 -11.38 -15.97 -19.38
C MET A 1 -10.77 -14.59 -19.21
N LYS A 2 -10.92 -13.66 -20.16
CA LYS A 2 -10.46 -12.26 -19.97
C LYS A 2 -11.39 -11.60 -18.96
N ALA A 3 -10.88 -11.16 -17.82
CA ALA A 3 -11.65 -10.34 -16.89
C ALA A 3 -12.02 -9.03 -17.60
N GLY A 4 -13.28 -8.86 -17.96
CA GLY A 4 -13.78 -7.61 -18.53
C GLY A 4 -13.64 -6.48 -17.52
N GLY A 5 -13.04 -5.36 -17.92
CA GLY A 5 -12.92 -4.19 -17.06
C GLY A 5 -14.31 -3.65 -16.68
N LYS A 6 -14.61 -3.59 -15.38
CA LYS A 6 -15.86 -3.01 -14.88
C LYS A 6 -15.67 -1.52 -14.66
N VAL A 7 -16.39 -0.69 -15.41
CA VAL A 7 -16.42 0.76 -15.17
C VAL A 7 -17.25 1.01 -13.91
N LEU A 8 -16.63 1.65 -12.91
CA LEU A 8 -17.29 2.02 -11.67
C LEU A 8 -17.34 3.55 -11.60
N ARG A 9 -18.53 4.10 -11.39
CA ARG A 9 -18.67 5.52 -11.04
C ARG A 9 -18.03 5.72 -9.66
N LEU A 10 -17.05 6.61 -9.58
CA LEU A 10 -16.39 6.92 -8.32
C LEU A 10 -17.29 7.87 -7.51
N THR A 11 -18.17 7.30 -6.68
CA THR A 11 -18.94 8.06 -5.69
C THR A 11 -18.04 8.48 -4.52
N PRO A 12 -18.43 9.49 -3.73
CA PRO A 12 -17.69 9.88 -2.53
C PRO A 12 -17.41 8.70 -1.59
N ASP A 13 -18.40 7.84 -1.33
CA ASP A 13 -18.23 6.67 -0.47
C ASP A 13 -17.22 5.66 -1.02
N LEU A 14 -17.25 5.42 -2.33
CA LEU A 14 -16.30 4.53 -2.98
C LEU A 14 -14.88 5.12 -3.01
N ALA A 15 -14.76 6.44 -3.14
CA ALA A 15 -13.48 7.13 -3.02
C ALA A 15 -12.93 6.99 -1.59
N LEU A 16 -13.77 7.20 -0.57
CA LEU A 16 -13.38 7.06 0.84
C LEU A 16 -12.97 5.62 1.17
N ALA A 17 -13.74 4.61 0.72
CA ALA A 17 -13.39 3.21 0.90
C ALA A 17 -12.10 2.79 0.15
N ARG A 18 -11.76 3.46 -0.97
CA ARG A 18 -10.47 3.27 -1.65
C ARG A 18 -9.32 3.96 -0.90
N ALA A 19 -9.56 5.17 -0.39
CA ALA A 19 -8.60 5.93 0.40
C ALA A 19 -8.25 5.19 1.70
N ALA A 20 -9.24 4.66 2.43
CA ALA A 20 -9.04 3.90 3.67
C ALA A 20 -8.17 2.64 3.48
N ARG A 21 -8.18 2.03 2.29
CA ARG A 21 -7.32 0.88 1.96
C ARG A 21 -5.93 1.29 1.45
N THR A 22 -5.71 2.58 1.26
CA THR A 22 -4.46 3.15 0.71
C THR A 22 -3.71 3.94 1.77
N PHE A 23 -4.40 4.64 2.66
CA PHE A 23 -3.86 5.38 3.78
C PHE A 23 -4.39 4.73 5.07
N LEU A 24 -3.51 3.99 5.73
CA LEU A 24 -3.79 3.27 6.97
C LEU A 24 -3.41 4.15 8.14
N THR A 25 -4.19 4.16 9.22
CA THR A 25 -3.83 4.88 10.45
C THR A 25 -2.60 4.30 11.12
N GLU A 26 -2.39 2.99 10.96
CA GLU A 26 -1.29 2.23 11.55
C GLU A 26 -0.86 1.06 10.64
N ALA A 27 0.22 0.38 11.02
CA ALA A 27 0.72 -0.78 10.30
C ALA A 27 -0.22 -1.99 10.46
N ALA A 28 -0.97 -2.34 9.42
CA ALA A 28 -1.83 -3.52 9.40
C ALA A 28 -1.05 -4.86 9.43
N VAL A 29 -1.71 -5.90 9.92
CA VAL A 29 -1.22 -7.30 9.91
C VAL A 29 -1.63 -8.10 8.67
N ARG A 30 -2.58 -7.58 7.89
CA ARG A 30 -3.12 -8.18 6.68
C ARG A 30 -3.24 -7.12 5.58
N CYS A 31 -3.31 -7.56 4.34
CA CYS A 31 -3.53 -6.67 3.22
C CYS A 31 -4.94 -6.03 3.29
N PRO A 32 -5.07 -4.69 3.29
CA PRO A 32 -6.38 -4.03 3.34
C PRO A 32 -7.22 -4.21 2.05
N LYS A 33 -6.63 -4.82 1.00
CA LYS A 33 -7.31 -5.09 -0.28
C LYS A 33 -7.82 -6.52 -0.39
N CYS A 34 -6.99 -7.52 -0.10
CA CYS A 34 -7.28 -8.94 -0.34
C CYS A 34 -7.20 -9.82 0.92
N ASP A 35 -6.97 -9.22 2.09
CA ASP A 35 -6.86 -9.89 3.40
C ASP A 35 -5.71 -10.91 3.55
N SER A 36 -4.84 -11.03 2.54
CA SER A 36 -3.66 -11.89 2.62
C SER A 36 -2.71 -11.48 3.76
N THR A 37 -2.13 -12.46 4.44
CA THR A 37 -1.07 -12.30 5.44
C THR A 37 0.33 -12.17 4.83
N PHE A 38 0.48 -12.40 3.51
CA PHE A 38 1.78 -12.32 2.84
C PHE A 38 2.12 -10.86 2.50
N ILE A 39 2.54 -10.12 3.53
CA ILE A 39 2.87 -8.69 3.48
C ILE A 39 4.33 -8.44 3.87
N LYS A 40 5.01 -7.53 3.16
CA LYS A 40 6.26 -6.90 3.59
C LYS A 40 5.93 -5.58 4.25
N ARG A 41 6.49 -5.33 5.43
CA ARG A 41 6.37 -4.04 6.12
C ARG A 41 7.64 -3.23 5.91
N GLU A 42 7.44 -1.97 5.55
CA GLU A 42 8.45 -0.93 5.44
C GLU A 42 8.04 0.21 6.37
N PRO A 43 8.93 1.15 6.72
CA PRO A 43 8.59 2.17 7.71
C PRO A 43 7.32 2.96 7.37
N ALA A 44 7.20 3.41 6.12
CA ALA A 44 6.05 4.19 5.67
C ALA A 44 4.99 3.34 4.95
N PHE A 45 5.29 2.10 4.59
CA PHE A 45 4.46 1.33 3.66
C PHE A 45 4.25 -0.12 4.07
N ILE A 46 3.16 -0.68 3.57
CA ILE A 46 2.89 -2.11 3.58
C ILE A 46 2.73 -2.55 2.13
N HIS A 47 3.54 -3.53 1.72
CA HIS A 47 3.50 -4.11 0.39
C HIS A 47 2.98 -5.55 0.48
N CYS A 48 1.77 -5.79 -0.05
CA CYS A 48 1.23 -7.13 -0.20
C CYS A 48 1.91 -7.87 -1.35
N ARG A 49 2.67 -8.91 -1.02
CA ARG A 49 3.37 -9.76 -2.00
C ARG A 49 2.42 -10.68 -2.77
N HIS A 50 1.19 -10.87 -2.30
CA HIS A 50 0.18 -11.68 -2.98
C HIS A 50 -0.57 -10.91 -4.09
N CYS A 51 -1.08 -9.70 -3.80
CA CYS A 51 -1.89 -8.94 -4.77
C CYS A 51 -1.25 -7.64 -5.28
N GLY A 52 0.00 -7.35 -4.89
CA GLY A 52 0.76 -6.15 -5.28
C GLY A 52 0.26 -4.85 -4.67
N LYS A 53 -0.66 -4.89 -3.69
CA LYS A 53 -1.15 -3.67 -3.04
C LYS A 53 -0.03 -3.00 -2.25
N LEU A 54 0.25 -1.74 -2.56
CA LEU A 54 1.02 -0.83 -1.73
C LEU A 54 0.04 0.05 -0.93
N ALA A 55 0.19 0.08 0.38
CA ALA A 55 -0.58 0.91 1.30
C ALA A 55 0.37 1.76 2.15
N ARG A 56 0.06 3.06 2.26
CA ARG A 56 0.77 4.05 3.06
C ARG A 56 0.30 3.99 4.50
N ILE A 57 1.22 3.94 5.45
CA ILE A 57 0.96 4.12 6.87
C ILE A 57 0.96 5.63 7.14
N ALA A 58 -0.13 6.18 7.66
CA ALA A 58 -0.26 7.60 7.95
C ALA A 58 0.71 8.03 9.05
N ASN A 59 1.03 9.32 9.09
CA ASN A 59 1.85 9.96 10.13
C ASN A 59 3.31 9.47 10.26
N VAL A 60 3.77 8.53 9.43
CA VAL A 60 5.20 8.23 9.31
C VAL A 60 5.79 9.16 8.26
N PRO A 61 6.85 9.95 8.52
CA PRO A 61 7.47 10.82 7.51
C PRO A 61 8.03 10.03 6.31
N LEU A 62 8.03 10.61 5.10
CA LEU A 62 8.56 9.92 3.90
C LEU A 62 10.09 9.83 3.91
N GLU A 63 10.73 10.74 4.63
CA GLU A 63 12.19 10.80 4.84
C GLU A 63 12.68 9.53 5.54
N VAL A 64 11.86 8.95 6.43
CA VAL A 64 12.17 7.68 7.11
C VAL A 64 12.14 6.51 6.12
N GLN A 65 11.22 6.53 5.17
CA GLN A 65 11.16 5.54 4.09
C GLN A 65 12.35 5.66 3.16
N GLU A 66 12.67 6.88 2.74
CA GLU A 66 13.81 7.15 1.85
C GLU A 66 15.12 6.68 2.49
N LEU A 67 15.34 6.99 3.77
CA LEU A 67 16.51 6.53 4.51
C LEU A 67 16.58 4.99 4.59
N TYR A 68 15.44 4.33 4.78
CA TYR A 68 15.34 2.87 4.75
C TYR A 68 15.68 2.30 3.36
N GLU A 69 15.18 2.91 2.29
CA GLU A 69 15.47 2.48 0.91
C GLU A 69 16.94 2.64 0.54
N LEU A 70 17.58 3.74 0.95
CA LEU A 70 19.02 3.95 0.79
C LEU A 70 19.83 2.89 1.57
N ARG A 71 19.52 2.68 2.86
CA ARG A 71 20.24 1.72 3.71
C ARG A 71 20.06 0.27 3.31
N SER A 72 18.91 -0.07 2.71
CA SER A 72 18.59 -1.43 2.25
C SER A 72 19.14 -1.73 0.85
N GLY A 73 19.74 -0.75 0.16
CA GLY A 73 20.18 -0.89 -1.22
C GLY A 73 19.03 -1.02 -2.22
N LEU A 74 17.79 -0.74 -1.82
CA LEU A 74 16.63 -0.72 -2.72
C LEU A 74 16.70 0.43 -3.71
N ARG A 75 17.34 1.53 -3.32
CA ARG A 75 17.77 2.58 -4.24
C ARG A 75 19.19 2.27 -4.71
N ILE A 76 19.29 1.58 -5.84
CA ILE A 76 20.52 1.53 -6.62
C ILE A 76 20.63 2.90 -7.28
N ALA A 77 21.75 3.59 -7.08
CA ALA A 77 21.99 4.95 -7.58
C ALA A 77 21.48 5.10 -9.03
N SER A 78 20.61 6.09 -9.25
CA SER A 78 20.18 6.54 -10.57
C SER A 78 21.33 7.16 -11.35
#